data_AF-A0A1Y1UEN8-F1
#
_entry.id   AF-A0A1Y1UEN8-F1
#
_cell.length_a   1.000
_cell.length_b   1.000
_cell.length_c   1.000
_cell.angle_alpha   90.00
_cell.angle_beta   90.00
_cell.angle_gamma   90.00
#
_symmetry.space_group_name_H-M   'P 1'
#
loop_
_entity.id
_entity.type
_entity.pdbx_description
1 polymer ?
#
loop_
_entity_poly.entity_id
_entity_poly.type
_entity_poly.pdbx_seq_one_letter_code
_entity_poly.pdbx_strand_id
1 'polypeptide(L)'
;MVMAKTTRIPFLVAGPSGWEDAFFRPPPPLSNAVQDRIYTQLQQGDKDVATLASEYCISKARIHAIHKLKQVEAEFRRQSLPLQEAFQYGMEPLLDMKSPIDPSTRQYSERSAREEARARASDVSHQTEIVEETRWENGQGAEGSFGEPIQGLDNRRVEGLAWEWRDEETMGEIQPDRFTLPKRAQRERRDTSVVAPAQLLPAQGSKSAIRFIDMSKVGIPQEVQVARRLQSRAHQTSKRKARRDDVRRRASSPAPKSE
;
A
#
# COMPACT_ATOMS: atom_id res chain seq x y z
N MET A 1 11.04 -45.47 8.13
CA MET A 1 10.88 -44.16 8.80
C MET A 1 12.01 -43.28 8.29
N VAL A 2 11.75 -42.51 7.23
CA VAL A 2 12.79 -41.76 6.50
C VAL A 2 12.76 -40.31 6.97
N MET A 3 13.81 -39.88 7.66
CA MET A 3 13.98 -38.48 8.07
C MET A 3 14.37 -37.64 6.85
N ALA A 4 13.46 -36.78 6.40
CA ALA A 4 13.77 -35.78 5.40
C ALA A 4 14.70 -34.72 6.02
N LYS A 5 15.99 -34.78 5.66
CA LYS A 5 16.97 -33.75 6.01
C LYS A 5 16.69 -32.52 5.13
N THR A 6 16.07 -31.50 5.73
CA THR A 6 15.93 -30.17 5.13
C THR A 6 17.32 -29.59 4.90
N THR A 7 17.81 -29.74 3.66
CA THR A 7 19.08 -29.20 3.22
C THR A 7 18.87 -27.71 2.96
N ARG A 8 19.31 -26.88 3.91
CA ARG A 8 19.35 -25.41 3.76
C ARG A 8 20.38 -25.12 2.67
N ILE A 9 19.92 -24.69 1.50
CA ILE A 9 20.81 -24.26 0.42
C ILE A 9 21.48 -22.96 0.91
N PRO A 10 22.81 -22.92 1.09
CA PRO A 10 23.49 -21.66 1.36
C PRO A 10 23.35 -20.79 0.12
N PHE A 11 22.68 -19.65 0.24
CA PHE A 11 22.67 -18.64 -0.81
C PHE A 11 24.10 -18.06 -0.88
N LEU A 12 24.89 -18.58 -1.83
CA LEU A 12 26.19 -18.06 -2.19
C LEU A 12 26.02 -16.64 -2.77
N VAL A 13 26.10 -15.62 -1.91
CA VAL A 13 26.42 -14.26 -2.35
C VAL A 13 27.93 -14.21 -2.56
N ALA A 14 28.39 -14.74 -3.68
CA ALA A 14 29.77 -14.58 -4.14
C ALA A 14 29.77 -14.29 -5.64
N GLY A 15 29.71 -13.00 -5.95
CA GLY A 15 29.98 -12.45 -7.27
C GLY A 15 30.31 -10.96 -7.14
N PRO A 16 31.58 -10.54 -7.32
CA PRO A 16 31.93 -9.13 -7.39
C PRO A 16 31.57 -8.62 -8.79
N SER A 17 30.35 -8.13 -8.98
CA SER A 17 29.92 -7.51 -10.24
C SER A 17 29.96 -5.98 -10.12
N GLY A 18 31.13 -5.40 -10.39
CA GLY A 18 31.39 -4.20 -11.20
C GLY A 18 30.62 -2.87 -11.03
N TRP A 19 29.63 -2.76 -10.13
CA TRP A 19 28.81 -1.56 -9.92
C TRP A 19 28.59 -1.32 -8.43
N GLU A 20 29.66 -1.37 -7.64
CA GLU A 20 29.61 -0.98 -6.24
C GLU A 20 29.40 0.54 -6.14
N ASP A 21 28.16 0.99 -6.29
CA ASP A 21 27.70 2.13 -5.51
C ASP A 21 27.72 1.69 -4.04
N ALA A 22 28.92 1.69 -3.45
CA ALA A 22 29.19 1.27 -2.07
C ALA A 22 28.36 2.04 -1.02
N PHE A 23 27.67 3.11 -1.47
CA PHE A 23 26.85 4.01 -0.68
C PHE A 23 25.35 3.67 -0.69
N PHE A 24 24.86 2.85 -1.63
CA PHE A 24 23.43 2.50 -1.66
C PHE A 24 23.17 1.18 -0.93
N ARG A 25 23.13 1.28 0.42
CA ARG A 25 22.71 0.19 1.30
C ARG A 25 21.41 0.61 1.97
N PRO A 26 20.24 0.30 1.38
CA PRO A 26 18.99 0.66 2.01
C PRO A 26 18.88 -0.06 3.36
N PRO A 27 18.33 0.61 4.39
CA PRO A 27 18.13 -0.03 5.68
C PRO A 27 17.19 -1.22 5.51
N PRO A 28 17.36 -2.29 6.30
CA PRO A 28 16.46 -3.44 6.24
C PRO A 28 15.03 -3.00 6.57
N PRO A 29 14.02 -3.58 5.89
CA PRO A 29 12.62 -3.26 6.18
C PRO A 29 12.22 -3.74 7.58
N LEU A 30 11.15 -3.13 8.12
CA LEU A 30 10.59 -3.53 9.41
C LEU A 30 9.74 -4.79 9.25
N SER A 31 9.94 -5.77 10.12
CA SER A 31 9.09 -6.96 10.16
C SER A 31 7.62 -6.61 10.41
N ASN A 32 6.70 -7.39 9.84
CA ASN A 32 5.27 -7.11 9.98
C ASN A 32 4.82 -7.08 11.45
N ALA A 33 5.40 -7.95 12.28
CA ALA A 33 5.12 -8.01 13.71
C ALA A 33 5.45 -6.70 14.45
N VAL A 34 6.55 -6.05 14.09
CA VAL A 34 6.93 -4.74 14.67
C VAL A 34 5.95 -3.66 14.20
N GLN A 35 5.59 -3.67 12.92
CA GLN A 35 4.61 -2.73 12.37
C GLN A 35 3.24 -2.87 13.06
N ASP A 36 2.76 -4.09 13.26
CA ASP A 36 1.52 -4.38 13.99
C ASP A 36 1.60 -3.84 15.43
N ARG A 37 2.73 -4.03 16.13
CA ARG A 37 2.92 -3.52 17.50
C ARG A 37 2.87 -1.99 17.54
N ILE A 38 3.60 -1.31 16.65
CA ILE A 38 3.57 0.16 16.53
C ILE A 38 2.13 0.65 16.29
N TYR A 39 1.43 0.00 15.37
CA TYR A 39 0.04 0.35 15.05
C TYR A 39 -0.90 0.18 16.25
N THR A 40 -0.80 -0.94 16.98
CA THR A 40 -1.62 -1.16 18.18
C THR A 40 -1.36 -0.12 19.27
N GLN A 41 -0.09 0.26 19.51
CA GLN A 41 0.29 1.27 20.50
C GLN A 41 -0.26 2.67 20.13
N LEU A 42 -0.24 3.01 18.84
CA LEU A 42 -0.85 4.26 18.34
C LEU A 42 -2.37 4.26 18.46
N GLN A 43 -3.02 3.16 18.07
CA GLN A 43 -4.48 3.02 18.13
C GLN A 43 -5.02 3.07 19.57
N GLN A 44 -4.27 2.53 20.53
CA GLN A 44 -4.61 2.59 21.95
C GLN A 44 -4.42 4.00 22.53
N GLY A 45 -3.60 4.85 21.89
CA GLY A 45 -3.21 6.15 22.43
C GLY A 45 -2.23 6.05 23.61
N ASP A 46 -1.63 4.89 23.82
CA ASP A 46 -0.71 4.63 24.95
C ASP A 46 0.60 5.43 24.80
N LYS A 47 1.03 5.66 23.56
CA LYS A 47 2.30 6.32 23.24
C LYS A 47 2.13 7.30 22.09
N ASP A 48 2.79 8.45 22.23
CA ASP A 48 2.91 9.44 21.15
C ASP A 48 3.89 8.97 20.06
N VAL A 49 3.73 9.52 18.85
CA VAL A 49 4.57 9.23 17.69
C VAL A 49 6.05 9.53 17.99
N ALA A 50 6.35 10.64 18.68
CA ALA A 50 7.73 10.99 19.02
C ALA A 50 8.38 9.97 19.98
N THR A 51 7.60 9.45 20.92
CA THR A 51 8.04 8.42 21.87
C THR A 51 8.34 7.11 21.13
N LEU A 52 7.45 6.70 20.21
CA LEU A 52 7.64 5.50 19.40
C LEU A 52 8.82 5.64 18.44
N ALA A 53 9.05 6.81 17.85
CA ALA A 53 10.20 7.09 16.98
C ALA A 53 11.52 6.84 17.73
N SER A 54 11.59 7.35 18.96
CA SER A 54 12.74 7.20 19.84
C SER A 54 12.94 5.74 20.31
N GLU A 55 11.85 5.05 20.67
CA GLU A 55 11.90 3.68 21.18
C GLU A 55 12.30 2.66 20.13
N TYR A 56 11.73 2.78 18.92
CA TYR A 56 12.01 1.86 17.83
C TYR A 56 13.15 2.32 16.95
N CYS A 57 13.75 3.50 17.16
CA CYS A 57 14.79 4.09 16.30
C CYS A 57 14.34 4.10 14.82
N ILE A 58 13.22 4.78 14.56
CA ILE A 58 12.63 4.97 13.23
C ILE A 58 12.10 6.40 13.13
N SER A 59 12.04 6.97 11.92
CA SER A 59 11.48 8.31 11.75
C SER A 59 9.98 8.35 12.10
N LYS A 60 9.50 9.50 12.56
CA LYS A 60 8.07 9.78 12.75
C LYS A 60 7.33 9.69 11.42
N ALA A 61 7.95 10.15 10.32
CA ALA A 61 7.39 9.99 8.97
C ALA A 61 7.09 8.52 8.64
N ARG A 62 8.03 7.61 8.95
CA ARG A 62 7.84 6.17 8.77
C ARG A 62 6.74 5.62 9.69
N ILE A 63 6.64 6.10 10.93
CA ILE A 63 5.54 5.72 11.84
C ILE A 63 4.18 6.14 11.29
N HIS A 64 4.05 7.37 10.79
CA HIS A 64 2.82 7.84 10.15
C HIS A 64 2.47 7.02 8.91
N ALA A 65 3.48 6.63 8.11
CA ALA A 65 3.27 5.74 6.97
C ALA A 65 2.76 4.37 7.39
N ILE A 66 3.37 3.74 8.42
CA ILE A 66 2.90 2.47 8.99
C ILE A 66 1.45 2.59 9.45
N HIS A 67 1.11 3.66 10.17
CA HIS A 67 -0.24 3.90 10.64
C HIS A 67 -1.25 3.96 9.49
N LYS A 68 -0.95 4.72 8.43
CA LYS A 68 -1.81 4.82 7.23
C LYS A 68 -1.95 3.47 6.50
N LEU A 69 -0.84 2.76 6.28
CA LEU A 69 -0.86 1.47 5.59
C LEU A 69 -1.68 0.43 6.36
N LYS A 70 -1.55 0.40 7.70
CA LYS A 70 -2.33 -0.49 8.56
C LYS A 70 -3.81 -0.14 8.62
N GLN A 71 -4.17 1.14 8.51
CA GLN A 71 -5.57 1.54 8.32
C GLN A 71 -6.14 0.99 7.01
N VAL A 72 -5.37 1.05 5.92
CA VAL A 72 -5.77 0.47 4.63
C VAL A 72 -5.93 -1.05 4.73
N GLU A 73 -5.00 -1.75 5.40
CA GLU A 73 -5.15 -3.19 5.66
C GLU A 73 -6.42 -3.52 6.47
N ALA A 74 -6.75 -2.71 7.48
CA ALA A 74 -7.97 -2.87 8.26
C ALA A 74 -9.23 -2.65 7.39
N GLU A 75 -9.20 -1.69 6.47
CA GLU A 75 -10.25 -1.46 5.49
C GLU A 75 -10.42 -2.64 4.53
N PHE A 76 -9.32 -3.21 4.04
CA PHE A 76 -9.36 -4.42 3.20
C PHE A 76 -9.98 -5.60 3.95
N ARG A 77 -9.63 -5.79 5.22
CA ARG A 77 -10.26 -6.80 6.09
C ARG A 77 -11.75 -6.54 6.28
N ARG A 78 -12.15 -5.29 6.51
CA ARG A 78 -13.57 -4.89 6.64
C ARG A 78 -14.37 -5.20 5.38
N GLN A 79 -13.77 -4.95 4.21
CA GLN A 79 -14.35 -5.23 2.90
C GLN A 79 -14.25 -6.71 2.49
N SER A 80 -13.65 -7.56 3.33
CA SER A 80 -13.38 -8.97 3.01
C SER A 80 -12.56 -9.16 1.73
N LEU A 81 -11.68 -8.21 1.43
CA LEU A 81 -10.71 -8.32 0.33
C LEU A 81 -9.52 -9.19 0.77
N PRO A 82 -9.01 -10.06 -0.11
CA PRO A 82 -7.88 -10.93 0.23
C PRO A 82 -6.58 -10.13 0.36
N LEU A 83 -5.92 -10.25 1.51
CA LEU A 83 -4.57 -9.72 1.73
C LEU A 83 -3.51 -10.72 1.26
N GLN A 84 -2.40 -10.22 0.70
CA GLN A 84 -1.29 -11.03 0.19
C GLN A 84 -0.31 -11.45 1.32
N GLU A 85 -0.82 -11.99 2.43
CA GLU A 85 -0.03 -12.31 3.62
C GLU A 85 1.05 -13.39 3.36
N ALA A 86 0.75 -14.36 2.48
CA ALA A 86 1.70 -15.41 2.12
C ALA A 86 2.93 -14.87 1.35
N PHE A 87 2.70 -13.87 0.49
CA PHE A 87 3.79 -13.21 -0.23
C PHE A 87 4.66 -12.41 0.74
N GLN A 88 4.02 -11.64 1.63
CA GLN A 88 4.72 -10.89 2.67
C GLN A 88 5.60 -11.82 3.54
N TYR A 89 5.03 -12.94 4.01
CA TYR A 89 5.76 -13.94 4.79
C TYR A 89 6.97 -14.53 4.04
N GLY A 90 6.85 -14.75 2.73
CA GLY A 90 7.94 -15.25 1.90
C GLY A 90 9.04 -14.20 1.64
N MET A 91 8.70 -12.91 1.65
CA MET A 91 9.66 -11.82 1.42
C MET A 91 10.49 -11.46 2.65
N GLU A 92 9.96 -11.66 3.87
CA GLU A 92 10.70 -11.35 5.10
C GLU A 92 12.12 -11.95 5.17
N PRO A 93 12.32 -13.26 4.91
CA PRO A 93 13.66 -13.84 4.93
C PRO A 93 14.55 -13.42 3.75
N LEU A 94 13.98 -12.94 2.64
CA LEU A 94 14.74 -12.50 1.47
C LEU A 94 15.33 -11.10 1.63
N LEU A 95 14.72 -10.28 2.48
CA LEU A 95 15.11 -8.90 2.73
C LEU A 95 15.94 -8.77 4.03
N ASP A 96 16.48 -9.87 4.53
CA ASP A 96 17.23 -9.96 5.78
C ASP A 96 16.52 -9.30 6.98
N MET A 97 15.18 -9.39 7.01
CA MET A 97 14.41 -8.81 8.11
C MET A 97 14.66 -9.61 9.39
N LYS A 98 15.15 -8.91 10.41
CA LYS A 98 15.23 -9.47 11.76
C LYS A 98 13.84 -9.39 12.38
N SER A 99 13.18 -10.53 12.53
CA SER A 99 11.94 -10.58 13.29
C SER A 99 12.26 -10.73 14.78
N PRO A 100 11.66 -9.89 15.66
CA PRO A 100 11.80 -10.06 17.11
C PRO A 100 10.99 -11.25 17.65
N ILE A 101 10.25 -11.95 16.78
CA ILE A 101 9.53 -13.18 17.14
C ILE A 101 10.51 -14.35 17.07
N ASP A 102 10.73 -15.01 18.21
CA ASP A 102 11.56 -16.20 18.25
C ASP A 102 10.89 -17.33 17.44
N PRO A 103 11.58 -17.96 16.47
CA PRO A 103 10.96 -18.97 15.61
C PRO A 103 10.54 -20.23 16.37
N SER A 104 11.23 -20.54 17.48
CA SER A 104 10.92 -21.69 18.33
C SER A 104 9.71 -21.45 19.23
N THR A 105 9.65 -20.26 19.85
CA THR A 105 8.67 -19.95 20.90
C THR A 105 7.45 -19.23 20.34
N ARG A 106 7.56 -18.65 19.13
CA ARG A 106 6.60 -17.73 18.50
C ARG A 106 6.21 -16.56 19.40
N GLN A 107 7.04 -16.27 20.40
CA GLN A 107 6.84 -15.18 21.33
C GLN A 107 7.73 -14.01 20.93
N TYR A 108 7.21 -12.82 21.20
CA TYR A 108 7.95 -11.59 20.99
C TYR A 108 9.05 -11.46 22.05
N SER A 109 10.30 -11.39 21.61
CA SER A 109 11.45 -11.14 22.47
C SER A 109 11.78 -9.65 22.49
N GLU A 110 11.56 -8.99 23.62
CA GLU A 110 11.96 -7.59 23.80
C GLU A 110 13.47 -7.38 23.64
N ARG A 111 14.27 -8.40 23.99
CA ARG A 111 15.72 -8.36 23.82
C ARG A 111 16.09 -8.27 22.35
N SER A 112 15.50 -9.12 21.51
CA SER A 112 15.75 -9.14 20.06
C SER A 112 15.32 -7.83 19.41
N ALA A 113 14.17 -7.28 19.84
CA ALA A 113 13.69 -5.99 19.35
C ALA A 113 14.62 -4.82 19.70
N ARG A 114 15.17 -4.79 20.93
CA ARG A 114 16.15 -3.76 21.33
C ARG A 114 17.47 -3.88 20.59
N GLU A 115 17.92 -5.10 20.32
CA GLU A 115 19.12 -5.34 19.53
C GLU A 115 18.95 -4.87 18.09
N GLU A 116 17.79 -5.13 17.49
CA GLU A 116 17.44 -4.64 16.16
C GLU A 116 17.39 -3.10 16.11
N ALA A 117 16.72 -2.47 17.09
CA ALA A 117 16.66 -1.02 17.21
C ALA A 117 18.07 -0.42 17.35
N ARG A 118 18.95 -1.03 18.16
CA ARG A 118 20.36 -0.61 18.29
C ARG A 118 21.12 -0.76 16.97
N ALA A 119 20.94 -1.87 16.26
CA ALA A 119 21.60 -2.11 14.97
C ALA A 119 21.17 -1.06 13.93
N ARG A 120 19.89 -0.67 13.92
CA ARG A 120 19.38 0.40 13.07
C ARG A 120 19.89 1.78 13.50
N ALA A 121 19.96 2.04 14.80
CA ALA A 121 20.51 3.30 15.32
C ALA A 121 21.99 3.52 14.91
N SER A 122 22.75 2.44 14.76
CA SER A 122 24.14 2.50 14.26
C SER A 122 24.26 2.61 12.74
N ASP A 123 23.17 2.48 11.99
CA ASP A 123 23.20 2.50 10.52
C ASP A 123 23.26 3.94 9.99
N VAL A 124 24.11 4.16 8.97
CA VAL A 124 24.33 5.48 8.36
C VAL A 124 23.05 5.98 7.70
N SER A 125 22.30 5.10 7.05
CA SER A 125 21.04 5.46 6.39
C SER A 125 19.98 5.97 7.36
N HIS A 126 20.00 5.49 8.61
CA HIS A 126 19.06 5.93 9.63
C HIS A 126 19.38 7.35 10.11
N GLN A 127 20.66 7.70 10.21
CA GLN A 127 21.06 9.07 10.52
C GLN A 127 20.60 10.03 9.43
N THR A 128 20.73 9.65 8.16
CA THR A 128 20.21 10.43 7.03
C THR A 128 18.69 10.65 7.16
N GLU A 129 17.94 9.61 7.50
CA GLU A 129 16.49 9.69 7.70
C GLU A 129 16.10 10.68 8.81
N ILE A 130 16.79 10.66 9.95
CA ILE A 130 16.54 11.60 11.06
C ILE A 130 16.91 13.03 10.67
N VAL A 131 18.04 13.21 9.97
CA VAL A 131 18.47 14.53 9.49
C VAL A 131 17.44 15.11 8.54
N GLU A 132 16.97 14.32 7.57
CA GLU A 132 15.91 14.72 6.66
C GLU A 132 14.64 15.05 7.44
N GLU A 133 14.19 14.19 8.35
CA GLU A 133 13.01 14.45 9.18
C GLU A 133 13.11 15.78 9.93
N THR A 134 14.23 16.04 10.60
CA THR A 134 14.47 17.30 11.31
C THR A 134 14.43 18.49 10.35
N ARG A 135 14.93 18.30 9.12
CA ARG A 135 14.87 19.29 8.03
C ARG A 135 13.41 19.62 7.66
N TRP A 136 12.57 18.59 7.50
CA TRP A 136 11.14 18.74 7.20
C TRP A 136 10.38 19.40 8.35
N GLU A 137 10.65 19.02 9.60
CA GLU A 137 10.01 19.62 10.80
C GLU A 137 10.34 21.10 10.95
N ASN A 138 11.56 21.50 10.59
CA ASN A 138 11.99 22.90 10.58
C ASN A 138 11.48 23.68 9.36
N GLY A 139 10.61 23.08 8.53
CA GLY A 139 10.07 23.70 7.31
C GLY A 139 11.07 23.83 6.17
N GLN A 140 12.29 23.28 6.31
CA GLN A 140 13.34 23.32 5.30
C GLN A 140 13.21 22.13 4.33
N GLY A 141 12.09 21.97 3.63
CA GLY A 141 11.91 20.78 2.76
C GLY A 141 10.63 20.73 1.94
N ALA A 142 9.68 21.64 2.16
CA ALA A 142 8.47 21.76 1.35
C ALA A 142 8.72 22.28 -0.09
N GLU A 143 9.97 22.44 -0.48
CA GLU A 143 10.43 22.95 -1.77
C GLU A 143 10.69 21.78 -2.71
N GLY A 144 9.85 21.63 -3.74
CA GLY A 144 9.95 20.54 -4.70
C GLY A 144 11.34 20.44 -5.32
N SER A 145 11.91 19.23 -5.30
CA SER A 145 13.09 18.70 -6.01
C SER A 145 14.41 19.51 -6.10
N PHE A 146 14.46 20.83 -6.02
CA PHE A 146 15.65 21.67 -6.14
C PHE A 146 15.39 23.06 -5.51
N GLY A 147 15.27 23.12 -4.18
CA GLY A 147 15.60 24.31 -3.37
C GLY A 147 15.05 25.68 -3.78
N GLU A 148 13.83 25.79 -4.31
CA GLU A 148 13.14 27.08 -4.39
C GLU A 148 11.82 27.10 -3.60
N PRO A 149 11.59 28.15 -2.77
CA PRO A 149 10.36 28.31 -1.99
C PRO A 149 9.17 28.56 -2.91
N ILE A 150 8.24 27.60 -2.96
CA ILE A 150 6.89 27.83 -3.50
C ILE A 150 6.08 28.59 -2.43
N GLN A 151 6.44 29.84 -2.18
CA GLN A 151 5.55 30.77 -1.49
C GLN A 151 4.47 31.21 -2.49
N GLY A 152 3.28 30.61 -2.42
CA GLY A 152 2.09 31.20 -3.05
C GLY A 152 1.07 30.28 -3.72
N LEU A 153 1.22 28.95 -3.65
CA LEU A 153 0.17 28.04 -4.14
C LEU A 153 -0.63 27.52 -2.95
N ASP A 154 -1.87 28.01 -2.82
CA ASP A 154 -2.87 27.54 -1.86
C ASP A 154 -2.80 26.01 -1.72
N ASN A 155 -2.62 25.53 -0.49
CA ASN A 155 -2.52 24.10 -0.12
C ASN A 155 -3.68 23.24 -0.68
N ARG A 156 -4.78 23.87 -1.12
CA ARG A 156 -5.92 23.20 -1.76
C ARG A 156 -5.68 22.72 -3.19
N ARG A 157 -4.66 23.23 -3.90
CA ARG A 157 -4.38 22.85 -5.31
C ARG A 157 -3.30 21.77 -5.46
N VAL A 158 -2.35 21.71 -4.53
CA VAL A 158 -1.21 20.77 -4.63
C VAL A 158 -1.66 19.32 -4.37
N GLU A 159 -2.58 19.12 -3.42
CA GLU A 159 -3.13 17.79 -3.14
C GLU A 159 -4.06 17.27 -4.25
N GLY A 160 -4.59 18.15 -5.11
CA GLY A 160 -5.37 17.77 -6.30
C GLY A 160 -4.50 17.36 -7.49
N LEU A 161 -3.35 18.02 -7.70
CA LEU A 161 -2.49 17.79 -8.86
C LEU A 161 -1.62 16.54 -8.77
N ALA A 162 -1.34 16.04 -7.57
CA ALA A 162 -0.51 14.85 -7.38
C ALA A 162 -1.26 13.53 -7.64
N TRP A 163 -2.60 13.55 -7.62
CA TRP A 163 -3.45 12.37 -7.75
C TRP A 163 -4.59 12.50 -8.77
N GLU A 164 -4.71 13.63 -9.48
CA GLU A 164 -5.50 13.68 -10.71
C GLU A 164 -4.83 12.76 -11.73
N TRP A 165 -5.42 11.58 -11.91
CA TRP A 165 -5.24 10.78 -13.10
C TRP A 165 -5.55 11.68 -14.29
N ARG A 166 -4.52 12.23 -14.94
CA ARG A 166 -4.71 12.97 -16.18
C ARG A 166 -5.15 11.97 -17.23
N ASP A 167 -6.36 12.11 -17.72
CA ASP A 167 -6.86 11.35 -18.85
C ASP A 167 -5.94 11.58 -20.07
N GLU A 168 -5.50 10.48 -20.70
CA GLU A 168 -4.55 10.45 -21.82
C GLU A 168 -4.99 11.32 -23.01
N GLU A 169 -6.28 11.65 -23.14
CA GLU A 169 -6.80 12.50 -24.22
C GLU A 169 -6.26 13.95 -24.19
N THR A 170 -5.77 14.43 -23.03
CA THR A 170 -5.24 15.81 -22.90
C THR A 170 -3.76 15.94 -23.29
N MET A 171 -3.04 14.83 -23.49
CA MET A 171 -1.61 14.84 -23.88
C MET A 171 -1.40 14.96 -25.41
N GLY A 172 -2.45 14.84 -26.21
CA GLY A 172 -2.37 15.00 -27.67
C GLY A 172 -2.17 16.43 -28.17
N GLU A 173 -2.27 17.44 -27.28
CA GLU A 173 -2.32 18.85 -27.67
C GLU A 173 -1.16 19.70 -27.08
N ILE A 174 -0.07 19.05 -26.63
CA ILE A 174 1.19 19.78 -26.42
C ILE A 174 1.89 19.88 -27.78
N GLN A 175 1.58 20.95 -28.51
CA GLN A 175 2.32 21.37 -29.70
C GLN A 175 3.81 21.50 -29.36
N PRO A 176 4.73 20.81 -30.05
CA PRO A 176 6.17 20.97 -29.85
C PRO A 176 6.64 22.23 -30.58
N ASP A 177 6.14 23.40 -30.20
CA ASP A 177 6.47 24.64 -30.91
C ASP A 177 6.65 25.83 -29.95
N ARG A 178 7.58 25.69 -29.00
CA ARG A 178 8.12 26.84 -28.25
C ARG A 178 9.48 26.62 -27.58
N PHE A 179 10.37 25.89 -28.25
CA PHE A 179 11.82 25.99 -28.00
C PHE A 179 12.48 26.73 -29.16
N THR A 180 12.23 28.04 -29.27
CA THR A 180 13.01 28.90 -30.17
C THR A 180 14.26 29.39 -29.43
N LEU A 181 15.38 28.71 -29.69
CA LEU A 181 16.72 29.24 -29.46
C LEU A 181 16.93 30.53 -30.29
N PRO A 182 17.67 31.54 -29.80
CA PRO A 182 17.95 32.74 -30.57
C PRO A 182 18.84 32.43 -31.78
N LYS A 183 18.29 32.65 -32.99
CA LYS A 183 18.98 32.52 -34.28
C LYS A 183 20.10 33.55 -34.42
N ARG A 184 21.34 33.12 -34.24
CA ARG A 184 22.52 33.73 -34.88
C ARG A 184 23.02 32.79 -35.97
N ALA A 185 23.14 33.34 -37.17
CA ALA A 185 23.73 32.74 -38.37
C ALA A 185 22.98 31.54 -38.98
N GLN A 186 22.25 31.78 -40.06
CA GLN A 186 22.66 31.39 -41.41
C GLN A 186 21.51 31.65 -42.38
N ARG A 187 21.75 32.60 -43.27
CA ARG A 187 20.92 32.94 -44.42
C ARG A 187 21.80 32.62 -45.61
N GLU A 188 21.52 31.54 -46.31
CA GLU A 188 21.70 31.36 -47.77
C GLU A 188 21.32 29.92 -48.14
N ARG A 189 20.11 29.74 -48.69
CA ARG A 189 19.83 29.70 -50.13
C ARG A 189 20.10 28.33 -50.74
N ARG A 190 19.01 27.58 -50.89
CA ARG A 190 18.66 26.53 -51.87
C ARG A 190 17.32 25.98 -51.35
N ASP A 191 16.20 26.11 -52.04
CA ASP A 191 15.91 25.38 -53.28
C ASP A 191 14.82 26.06 -54.12
N THR A 192 14.89 25.82 -55.43
CA THR A 192 13.74 25.91 -56.34
C THR A 192 13.78 24.75 -57.31
N SER A 193 12.81 23.84 -57.23
CA SER A 193 11.88 23.49 -58.32
C SER A 193 11.12 22.20 -57.97
N VAL A 194 9.79 22.28 -57.81
CA VAL A 194 8.71 21.97 -58.78
C VAL A 194 8.50 20.46 -58.98
N VAL A 195 7.29 19.95 -58.69
CA VAL A 195 6.34 19.33 -59.64
C VAL A 195 5.21 18.55 -58.91
N ALA A 196 3.98 19.01 -59.21
CA ALA A 196 2.68 18.35 -59.38
C ALA A 196 1.88 17.71 -58.21
N PRO A 197 0.53 17.91 -58.22
CA PRO A 197 -0.43 17.33 -57.27
C PRO A 197 -1.21 16.14 -57.87
N ALA A 198 -1.67 15.22 -57.03
CA ALA A 198 -2.69 14.24 -57.36
C ALA A 198 -3.71 14.11 -56.22
N GLN A 199 -4.99 14.08 -56.61
CA GLN A 199 -6.18 14.14 -55.77
C GLN A 199 -6.69 12.74 -55.38
N LEU A 200 -7.72 12.74 -54.51
CA LEU A 200 -8.70 11.69 -54.16
C LEU A 200 -8.31 10.68 -53.06
N LEU A 201 -9.00 10.77 -51.90
CA LEU A 201 -10.19 9.96 -51.54
C LEU A 201 -10.69 10.36 -50.12
N PRO A 202 -12.01 10.43 -49.86
CA PRO A 202 -12.53 10.65 -48.51
C PRO A 202 -12.55 9.32 -47.72
N ALA A 203 -11.89 9.29 -46.56
CA ALA A 203 -11.91 8.17 -45.64
C ALA A 203 -13.30 7.97 -45.01
N GLN A 204 -13.77 6.73 -45.06
CA GLN A 204 -15.03 6.31 -44.45
C GLN A 204 -14.92 6.33 -42.91
N GLY A 205 -15.93 6.89 -42.26
CA GLY A 205 -16.04 6.92 -40.81
C GLY A 205 -16.21 5.53 -40.20
N SER A 206 -15.20 5.07 -39.48
CA SER A 206 -15.28 3.91 -38.61
C SER A 206 -16.01 4.31 -37.32
N LYS A 207 -17.27 3.92 -37.19
CA LYS A 207 -17.99 3.96 -35.90
C LYS A 207 -17.42 2.87 -34.99
N SER A 208 -16.51 3.23 -34.09
CA SER A 208 -16.07 2.38 -32.99
C SER A 208 -17.22 2.22 -31.99
N ALA A 209 -17.93 1.10 -32.09
CA ALA A 209 -18.95 0.72 -31.11
C ALA A 209 -18.27 0.30 -29.80
N ILE A 210 -18.32 1.17 -28.80
CA ILE A 210 -17.92 0.87 -27.42
C ILE A 210 -18.88 -0.21 -26.88
N ARG A 211 -18.37 -1.42 -26.66
CA ARG A 211 -19.11 -2.48 -25.94
C ARG A 211 -18.84 -2.31 -24.45
N PHE A 212 -19.85 -1.85 -23.72
CA PHE A 212 -19.84 -1.89 -22.27
C PHE A 212 -19.97 -3.34 -21.80
N ILE A 213 -18.90 -3.86 -21.20
CA ILE A 213 -18.93 -5.14 -20.49
C ILE A 213 -19.40 -4.85 -19.06
N ASP A 214 -20.63 -5.24 -18.74
CA ASP A 214 -21.19 -5.14 -17.39
C ASP A 214 -20.52 -6.18 -16.48
N MET A 215 -19.59 -5.71 -15.63
CA MET A 215 -18.85 -6.54 -14.66
C MET A 215 -19.60 -6.73 -13.32
N SER A 216 -20.85 -6.30 -13.19
CA SER A 216 -21.63 -6.49 -11.95
C SER A 216 -21.99 -7.95 -11.63
N LYS A 217 -21.62 -8.90 -12.50
CA LYS A 217 -21.90 -10.34 -12.35
C LYS A 217 -20.64 -11.21 -12.21
N VAL A 218 -19.53 -10.67 -11.71
CA VAL A 218 -18.39 -11.51 -11.29
C VAL A 218 -18.85 -12.34 -10.08
N GLY A 219 -18.92 -13.65 -10.29
CA GLY A 219 -19.63 -14.60 -9.45
C GLY A 219 -19.18 -14.60 -8.00
N ILE A 220 -20.15 -14.48 -7.10
CA ILE A 220 -19.98 -14.85 -5.70
C ILE A 220 -19.54 -16.33 -5.67
N PRO A 221 -18.39 -16.67 -5.05
CA PRO A 221 -17.90 -18.04 -4.97
C PRO A 221 -19.01 -18.97 -4.46
N GLN A 222 -19.19 -20.14 -5.08
CA GLN A 222 -20.26 -21.08 -4.68
C GLN A 222 -20.24 -21.39 -3.17
N GLU A 223 -19.06 -21.39 -2.56
CA GLU A 223 -18.86 -21.62 -1.13
C GLU A 223 -19.53 -20.55 -0.25
N VAL A 224 -19.49 -19.28 -0.66
CA VAL A 224 -20.15 -18.17 0.05
C VAL A 224 -21.68 -18.29 -0.07
N GLN A 225 -22.19 -18.80 -1.20
CA GLN A 225 -23.63 -19.07 -1.36
C GLN A 225 -24.11 -20.21 -0.45
N VAL A 226 -23.29 -21.25 -0.25
CA VAL A 226 -23.60 -22.38 0.65
C VAL A 226 -23.60 -21.91 2.11
N ALA A 227 -22.59 -21.13 2.53
CA ALA A 227 -22.52 -20.58 3.88
C ALA A 227 -23.76 -19.72 4.23
N ARG A 228 -24.20 -18.86 3.30
CA ARG A 228 -25.39 -18.01 3.50
C ARG A 228 -26.68 -18.81 3.63
N ARG A 229 -26.80 -19.94 2.91
CA ARG A 229 -27.94 -20.87 3.03
C ARG A 229 -27.93 -21.61 4.38
N LEU A 230 -26.77 -22.00 4.88
CA LEU A 230 -26.64 -22.66 6.19
C LEU A 230 -26.98 -21.71 7.35
N GLN A 231 -26.50 -20.47 7.30
CA GLN A 231 -26.84 -19.44 8.30
C GLN A 231 -28.34 -19.13 8.31
N SER A 232 -28.95 -19.01 7.13
CA SER A 232 -30.40 -18.78 7.01
C SER A 232 -31.22 -19.95 7.59
N ARG A 233 -30.79 -21.19 7.37
CA ARG A 233 -31.41 -22.39 7.97
C ARG A 233 -31.29 -22.41 9.49
N ALA A 234 -30.12 -22.12 10.04
CA ALA A 234 -29.91 -22.08 11.49
C ALA A 234 -30.79 -21.01 12.17
N HIS A 235 -30.96 -19.85 11.53
CA HIS A 235 -31.80 -18.78 12.07
C HIS A 235 -33.29 -19.15 12.07
N GLN A 236 -33.76 -19.90 11.05
CA GLN A 236 -35.13 -20.40 10.98
C GLN A 236 -35.41 -21.50 12.01
N THR A 237 -34.47 -22.41 12.24
CA THR A 237 -34.63 -23.46 13.27
C THR A 237 -34.66 -22.89 14.67
N SER A 238 -33.83 -21.87 14.96
CA SER A 238 -33.84 -21.15 16.23
C SER A 238 -35.18 -20.45 16.50
N LYS A 239 -35.71 -19.72 15.50
CA LYS A 239 -37.04 -19.07 15.60
C LYS A 239 -38.18 -20.07 15.86
N ARG A 240 -38.12 -21.26 15.25
CA ARG A 240 -39.12 -22.33 15.48
C ARG A 240 -39.03 -22.90 16.90
N LYS A 241 -37.82 -23.09 17.44
CA LYS A 241 -37.63 -23.56 18.82
C LYS A 241 -38.16 -22.54 19.84
N ALA A 242 -37.82 -21.26 19.68
CA ALA A 242 -38.30 -20.19 20.55
C ALA A 242 -39.84 -20.10 20.59
N ARG A 243 -40.50 -20.21 19.42
CA ARG A 243 -41.98 -20.26 19.36
C ARG A 243 -42.56 -21.47 20.08
N ARG A 244 -41.92 -22.65 19.97
CA ARG A 244 -42.38 -23.87 20.65
C ARG A 244 -42.26 -23.75 22.17
N ASP A 245 -41.18 -23.14 22.65
CA ASP A 245 -40.94 -22.92 24.07
C ASP A 245 -41.93 -21.89 24.66
N ASP A 246 -42.27 -20.83 23.90
CA ASP A 246 -43.26 -19.83 24.32
C ASP A 246 -44.68 -20.42 24.43
N VAL A 247 -45.09 -21.25 23.46
CA VAL A 247 -46.37 -21.97 23.52
C VAL A 247 -46.42 -22.91 24.73
N ARG A 248 -45.32 -23.60 25.03
CA ARG A 248 -45.24 -24.50 26.20
C ARG A 248 -45.36 -23.73 27.52
N ARG A 249 -44.71 -22.56 27.61
CA ARG A 249 -44.80 -21.68 28.79
C ARG A 249 -46.22 -21.16 29.01
N ARG A 250 -46.92 -20.77 27.94
CA ARG A 250 -48.33 -20.36 28.02
C ARG A 250 -49.24 -21.50 28.48
N ALA A 251 -49.00 -22.72 28.01
CA ALA A 251 -49.78 -23.89 28.43
C ALA A 251 -49.54 -24.31 29.89
N SER A 252 -48.36 -24.04 30.45
CA SER A 252 -48.02 -24.35 31.84
C SER A 252 -48.37 -23.25 32.84
N SER A 253 -48.91 -22.11 32.40
CA SER A 253 -49.24 -21.01 33.29
C SER A 253 -50.54 -21.36 34.06
N PRO A 254 -50.50 -21.52 35.40
CA PRO A 254 -51.68 -21.84 36.17
C PRO A 254 -52.70 -20.71 36.07
N ALA A 255 -53.97 -21.06 35.90
CA ALA A 255 -55.06 -20.10 35.81
C ALA A 255 -55.10 -19.23 37.09
N PRO A 256 -55.36 -17.91 36.96
CA PRO A 256 -55.51 -17.05 38.12
C PRO A 256 -56.69 -17.55 38.96
N LYS A 257 -56.44 -17.76 40.25
CA LYS A 257 -57.48 -18.12 41.21
C LYS A 257 -58.44 -16.93 41.31
N SER A 258 -59.69 -17.14 40.94
CA SER A 258 -60.77 -16.19 41.18
C SER A 258 -61.05 -16.16 42.68
N GLU A 259 -60.84 -15.00 43.30
CA GLU A 259 -61.34 -14.65 44.64
C GLU A 259 -62.83 -14.31 44.58
#